data_AF-A0A399PFS5-F1
#
_entry.id   AF-A0A399PFS5-F1
#
_cell.length_a   1.000
_cell.length_b   1.000
_cell.length_c   1.000
_cell.angle_alpha   90.00
_cell.angle_beta   90.00
_cell.angle_gamma   90.00
#
_symmetry.space_group_name_H-M   'P 1'
#
loop_
_entity.id
_entity.type
_entity.pdbx_description
1 polymer ?
#
loop_
_entity_poly.entity_id
_entity_poly.type
_entity_poly.pdbx_seq_one_letter_code
_entity_poly.pdbx_strand_id
1 'polypeptide(L)'
;MNSLRPLLVMDYAFSYLGGAQTAVVQQALALARAGHAVTVAAPDATSVHELHGTGVALHDVAPTFPVPLLGLPLIRADAAARRDLGSLMDRAGTDLVLTHSEHGLAAAALRLGRERGIPTLHTVHTFFLRGPAWGGFLAPAVTAVHRAMTGLPDPRVRLAPRRLDSALRGMTLA
;
A
#
# COMPACT_ATOMS: atom_id res chain seq x y z
N MET A 1 -18.93 -18.53 -9.68
CA MET A 1 -18.51 -17.12 -9.51
C MET A 1 -17.69 -16.72 -10.73
N ASN A 2 -17.84 -15.49 -11.23
CA ASN A 2 -16.93 -15.01 -12.28
C ASN A 2 -15.50 -14.91 -11.71
N SER A 3 -14.50 -15.30 -12.49
CA SER A 3 -13.11 -15.17 -12.07
C SER A 3 -12.70 -13.70 -12.14
N LEU A 4 -12.24 -13.17 -11.02
CA LEU A 4 -11.68 -11.83 -10.88
C LEU A 4 -10.16 -11.85 -11.11
N ARG A 5 -9.60 -10.68 -11.37
CA ARG A 5 -8.17 -10.43 -11.60
C ARG A 5 -7.65 -9.35 -10.64
N PRO A 6 -7.69 -9.60 -9.32
CA PRO A 6 -7.38 -8.59 -8.32
C PRO A 6 -5.88 -8.28 -8.26
N LEU A 7 -5.56 -7.00 -8.15
CA LEU A 7 -4.23 -6.49 -7.82
C LEU A 7 -4.21 -6.08 -6.35
N LEU A 8 -3.46 -6.82 -5.52
CA LEU A 8 -3.18 -6.46 -4.14
C LEU A 8 -1.90 -5.63 -4.09
N VAL A 9 -1.96 -4.49 -3.40
CA VAL A 9 -0.84 -3.54 -3.32
C VAL A 9 -0.51 -3.23 -1.87
N MET A 10 0.77 -3.29 -1.53
CA MET A 10 1.27 -2.93 -0.21
C MET A 10 2.64 -2.26 -0.32
N ASP A 11 2.84 -1.19 0.46
CA ASP A 11 4.09 -0.43 0.51
C ASP A 11 5.11 -1.00 1.51
N TYR A 12 4.70 -1.90 2.40
CA TYR A 12 5.58 -2.51 3.40
C TYR A 12 6.37 -3.67 2.80
N ALA A 13 7.63 -3.80 3.22
CA ALA A 13 8.43 -4.97 2.91
C ALA A 13 7.88 -6.21 3.65
N PHE A 14 7.89 -7.36 2.97
CA PHE A 14 7.51 -8.67 3.49
C PHE A 14 8.63 -9.36 4.26
N SER A 15 9.89 -8.96 4.03
CA SER A 15 11.04 -9.36 4.87
C SER A 15 10.86 -9.10 6.36
N TYR A 16 9.91 -8.23 6.74
CA TYR A 16 9.40 -8.07 8.09
C TYR A 16 7.92 -8.46 8.15
N LEU A 17 7.60 -9.64 8.71
CA LEU A 17 6.21 -10.10 8.83
C LEU A 17 5.51 -9.47 10.05
N GLY A 18 4.58 -8.55 9.78
CA GLY A 18 3.60 -8.03 10.73
C GLY A 18 2.17 -8.36 10.31
N GLY A 19 1.18 -7.90 11.10
CA GLY A 19 -0.23 -8.22 10.86
C GLY A 19 -0.76 -7.77 9.49
N ALA A 20 -0.27 -6.65 8.97
CA ALA A 20 -0.64 -6.15 7.63
C ALA A 20 -0.16 -7.11 6.53
N GLN A 21 1.10 -7.54 6.60
CA GLN A 21 1.70 -8.48 5.66
C GLN A 21 0.96 -9.82 5.70
N THR A 22 0.71 -10.36 6.89
CA THR A 22 -0.06 -11.60 7.04
C THR A 22 -1.44 -11.48 6.39
N ALA A 23 -2.14 -10.36 6.58
CA ALA A 23 -3.45 -10.15 5.97
C ALA A 23 -3.39 -10.19 4.43
N VAL A 24 -2.39 -9.54 3.81
CA VAL A 24 -2.19 -9.58 2.35
C VAL A 24 -1.94 -11.00 1.86
N VAL A 25 -1.02 -11.73 2.51
CA VAL A 25 -0.70 -13.12 2.13
C VAL A 25 -1.93 -14.01 2.22
N GLN A 26 -2.65 -13.97 3.34
CA GLN A 26 -3.84 -14.80 3.53
C GLN A 26 -4.96 -14.44 2.56
N GLN A 27 -5.16 -13.16 2.27
CA GLN A 27 -6.14 -12.71 1.29
C GLN A 27 -5.78 -13.15 -0.13
N ALA A 28 -4.51 -13.04 -0.53
CA ALA A 28 -4.03 -13.50 -1.82
C ALA A 28 -4.26 -15.01 -2.00
N LEU A 29 -3.90 -15.81 -0.98
CA LEU A 29 -4.12 -17.25 -0.97
C LEU A 29 -5.61 -17.62 -1.04
N ALA A 30 -6.45 -16.93 -0.27
CA ALA A 30 -7.89 -17.18 -0.27
C ALA A 30 -8.51 -16.89 -1.64
N LEU A 31 -8.15 -15.77 -2.27
CA LEU A 31 -8.62 -15.40 -3.61
C LEU A 31 -8.13 -16.38 -4.68
N ALA A 32 -6.85 -16.79 -4.63
CA ALA A 32 -6.29 -17.77 -5.56
C ALA A 32 -6.97 -19.14 -5.42
N ARG A 33 -7.19 -19.63 -4.20
CA ARG A 33 -7.93 -20.87 -3.93
C ARG A 33 -9.38 -20.81 -4.39
N ALA A 34 -9.99 -19.63 -4.41
CA ALA A 34 -11.32 -19.40 -4.96
C ALA A 34 -11.35 -19.34 -6.51
N GLY A 35 -10.20 -19.48 -7.18
CA GLY A 35 -10.10 -19.50 -8.65
C GLY A 35 -9.94 -18.12 -9.29
N HIS A 36 -9.49 -17.11 -8.54
CA HIS A 36 -9.16 -15.78 -9.07
C HIS A 36 -7.69 -15.69 -9.51
N ALA A 37 -7.41 -14.89 -10.54
CA ALA A 37 -6.05 -14.64 -11.02
C ALA A 37 -5.43 -13.45 -10.27
N VAL A 38 -4.74 -13.74 -9.17
CA VAL A 38 -4.28 -12.72 -8.22
C VAL A 38 -2.87 -12.23 -8.57
N THR A 39 -2.67 -10.92 -8.50
CA THR A 39 -1.34 -10.29 -8.55
C THR A 39 -1.08 -9.56 -7.25
N VAL A 40 0.12 -9.70 -6.68
CA VAL A 40 0.60 -8.93 -5.52
C VAL A 40 1.75 -8.03 -5.97
N ALA A 41 1.63 -6.73 -5.72
CA ALA A 41 2.68 -5.74 -5.96
C ALA A 41 3.16 -5.13 -4.64
N ALA A 42 4.46 -5.24 -4.36
CA ALA A 42 5.07 -4.75 -3.13
C ALA A 42 6.60 -4.55 -3.33
N PRO A 43 7.32 -3.91 -2.40
CA PRO A 43 8.76 -3.71 -2.52
C PRO A 43 9.60 -4.97 -2.75
N ASP A 44 9.22 -6.06 -2.09
CA ASP A 44 9.88 -7.38 -2.09
C ASP A 44 8.82 -8.50 -2.12
N ALA A 45 7.78 -8.37 -2.96
CA ALA A 45 6.71 -9.35 -3.10
C ALA A 45 7.23 -10.77 -3.35
N THR A 46 8.32 -10.92 -4.12
CA THR A 46 8.96 -12.21 -4.41
C THR A 46 9.59 -12.87 -3.18
N SER A 47 9.84 -12.13 -2.09
CA SER A 47 10.38 -12.69 -0.84
C SER A 47 9.36 -13.57 -0.08
N VAL A 48 8.07 -13.48 -0.41
CA VAL A 48 7.00 -14.23 0.26
C VAL A 48 6.94 -15.67 -0.24
N HIS A 49 7.68 -16.56 0.40
CA HIS A 49 7.78 -17.96 -0.03
C HIS A 49 6.42 -18.70 -0.03
N GLU A 50 5.50 -18.33 0.88
CA GLU A 50 4.16 -18.93 1.00
C GLU A 50 3.28 -18.73 -0.24
N LEU A 51 3.58 -17.73 -1.07
CA LEU A 51 2.85 -17.47 -2.32
C LEU A 51 3.45 -18.23 -3.51
N HIS A 52 4.64 -18.80 -3.38
CA HIS A 52 5.30 -19.50 -4.49
C HIS A 52 4.56 -20.81 -4.82
N GLY A 53 4.39 -21.08 -6.12
CA GLY A 53 3.67 -22.28 -6.58
C GLY A 53 2.14 -22.25 -6.36
N THR A 54 1.58 -21.16 -5.84
CA THR A 54 0.13 -21.03 -5.60
C THR A 54 -0.65 -20.47 -6.79
N GLY A 55 0.05 -20.04 -7.84
CA GLY A 55 -0.53 -19.35 -8.99
C GLY A 55 -0.72 -17.83 -8.80
N VAL A 56 -0.37 -17.29 -7.62
CA VAL A 56 -0.32 -15.84 -7.39
C VAL A 56 0.89 -15.24 -8.13
N ALA A 57 0.67 -14.22 -8.95
CA ALA A 57 1.73 -13.47 -9.60
C ALA A 57 2.34 -12.45 -8.62
N LEU A 58 3.66 -12.38 -8.56
CA LEU A 58 4.40 -11.48 -7.68
C LEU A 58 5.13 -10.42 -8.51
N HIS A 59 4.99 -9.16 -8.14
CA HIS A 59 5.64 -8.03 -8.82
C HIS A 59 6.37 -7.15 -7.81
N ASP A 60 7.70 -7.13 -7.91
CA ASP A 60 8.54 -6.29 -7.05
C ASP A 60 8.56 -4.85 -7.56
N VAL A 61 8.36 -3.90 -6.65
CA VAL A 61 8.41 -2.47 -6.95
C VAL A 61 9.59 -1.83 -6.24
N ALA A 62 10.58 -1.36 -7.00
CA ALA A 62 11.75 -0.76 -6.41
C ALA A 62 11.42 0.47 -5.55
N PRO A 63 11.96 0.59 -4.32
CA PRO A 63 11.77 1.76 -3.48
C PRO A 63 12.38 3.01 -4.14
N THR A 64 11.71 4.15 -4.00
CA THR A 64 12.25 5.44 -4.44
C THR A 64 13.37 5.90 -3.51
N PHE A 65 13.21 5.67 -2.20
CA PHE A 65 14.24 5.94 -1.20
C PHE A 65 14.36 4.73 -0.25
N PRO A 66 15.54 4.08 -0.18
CA PRO A 66 15.79 3.11 0.88
C PRO A 66 15.97 3.88 2.20
N VAL A 67 15.11 3.64 3.19
CA VAL A 67 15.28 4.20 4.54
C VAL A 67 15.74 3.09 5.48
N PRO A 68 17.07 2.84 5.59
CA PRO A 68 17.59 1.68 6.31
C PRO A 68 17.27 1.69 7.81
N LEU A 69 17.05 2.85 8.41
CA LEU A 69 16.78 2.96 9.85
C LEU A 69 15.33 2.62 10.25
N LEU A 70 14.38 2.69 9.31
CA LEU A 70 12.95 2.48 9.60
C LEU A 70 12.40 1.17 9.04
N GLY A 71 13.17 0.43 8.22
CA GLY A 71 12.67 -0.78 7.55
C GLY A 71 11.49 -0.51 6.61
N LEU A 72 11.27 0.76 6.25
CA LEU A 72 10.16 1.22 5.42
C LEU A 72 10.71 1.65 4.06
N PRO A 73 10.58 0.82 3.01
CA PRO A 73 10.84 1.25 1.64
C PRO A 73 9.88 2.38 1.27
N LEU A 74 10.41 3.59 1.06
CA LEU A 74 9.58 4.72 0.68
C LEU A 74 9.40 4.73 -0.84
N ILE A 75 8.17 4.46 -1.28
CA ILE A 75 7.77 4.55 -2.70
C ILE A 75 6.98 5.84 -2.90
N ARG A 76 7.39 6.65 -3.89
CA ARG A 76 6.68 7.87 -4.28
C ARG A 76 5.65 7.55 -5.36
N ALA A 77 4.48 8.17 -5.27
CA ALA A 77 3.40 8.12 -6.25
C ALA A 77 3.70 8.95 -7.51
N ASP A 78 4.92 8.83 -8.05
CA ASP A 78 5.41 9.59 -9.20
C ASP A 78 5.00 8.95 -10.53
N ALA A 79 5.47 9.56 -11.63
CA ALA A 79 5.15 9.08 -12.97
C ALA A 79 5.78 7.71 -13.28
N ALA A 80 6.91 7.35 -12.65
CA ALA A 80 7.54 6.05 -12.85
C ALA A 80 6.73 4.95 -12.18
N ALA A 81 6.38 5.13 -10.90
CA ALA A 81 5.52 4.18 -10.16
C ALA A 81 4.17 3.99 -10.85
N ARG A 82 3.56 5.07 -11.36
CA ARG A 82 2.30 4.99 -12.12
C ARG A 82 2.44 4.27 -13.45
N ARG A 83 3.54 4.48 -14.20
CA ARG A 83 3.77 3.76 -15.46
C ARG A 83 3.99 2.28 -15.23
N ASP A 84 4.76 1.92 -14.21
CA ASP A 84 5.02 0.53 -13.86
C ASP A 84 3.72 -0.18 -13.44
N LEU A 85 2.99 0.38 -12.46
CA LEU A 85 1.69 -0.16 -12.04
C LEU A 85 0.67 -0.19 -13.17
N GLY A 86 0.59 0.87 -14.00
CA GLY A 86 -0.32 0.90 -15.14
C GLY A 86 -0.02 -0.23 -16.12
N SER A 87 1.26 -0.44 -16.44
CA SER A 87 1.70 -1.52 -17.32
C SER A 87 1.45 -2.90 -16.70
N LEU A 88 1.62 -3.04 -15.39
CA LEU A 88 1.27 -4.27 -14.66
C LEU A 88 -0.24 -4.54 -14.74
N MET A 89 -1.08 -3.54 -14.48
CA MET A 89 -2.53 -3.66 -14.56
C MET A 89 -2.99 -4.05 -15.96
N ASP A 90 -2.37 -3.49 -17.01
CA ASP A 90 -2.68 -3.83 -18.41
C ASP A 90 -2.30 -5.27 -18.74
N ARG A 91 -1.07 -5.69 -18.39
CA ARG A 91 -0.61 -7.07 -18.61
C ARG A 91 -1.42 -8.09 -17.81
N ALA A 92 -1.75 -7.77 -16.58
CA ALA A 92 -2.51 -8.65 -15.69
C ALA A 92 -4.01 -8.62 -16.00
N GLY A 93 -4.51 -7.67 -16.79
CA GLY A 93 -5.94 -7.48 -17.02
C GLY A 93 -6.70 -7.17 -15.73
N THR A 94 -6.13 -6.31 -14.87
CA THR A 94 -6.67 -6.04 -13.53
C THR A 94 -8.08 -5.47 -13.59
N ASP A 95 -9.00 -6.07 -12.82
CA ASP A 95 -10.41 -5.66 -12.72
C ASP A 95 -10.83 -5.24 -11.30
N LEU A 96 -9.92 -5.33 -10.33
CA LEU A 96 -10.13 -4.94 -8.93
C LEU A 96 -8.79 -4.55 -8.31
N VAL A 97 -8.74 -3.41 -7.61
CA VAL A 97 -7.55 -2.96 -6.86
C VAL A 97 -7.80 -3.02 -5.37
N LEU A 98 -6.95 -3.74 -4.65
CA LEU A 98 -7.02 -3.92 -3.21
C LEU A 98 -5.74 -3.37 -2.58
N THR A 99 -5.83 -2.31 -1.79
CA THR A 99 -4.66 -1.69 -1.15
C THR A 99 -4.63 -1.95 0.34
N HIS A 100 -3.44 -2.21 0.90
CA HIS A 100 -3.22 -2.53 2.32
C HIS A 100 -2.20 -1.61 2.99
N SER A 101 -2.06 -0.39 2.48
CA SER A 101 -1.16 0.64 2.98
C SER A 101 -1.62 2.00 2.49
N GLU A 102 -1.14 3.04 3.13
CA GLU A 102 -1.52 4.45 3.00
C GLU A 102 -0.45 5.31 2.31
N HIS A 103 0.55 4.67 1.70
CA HIS A 103 1.76 5.30 1.18
C HIS A 103 1.72 5.38 -0.37
N GLY A 104 2.84 5.75 -0.99
CA GLY A 104 2.85 6.22 -2.38
C GLY A 104 2.49 5.15 -3.41
N LEU A 105 2.83 3.88 -3.19
CA LEU A 105 2.43 2.81 -4.09
C LEU A 105 0.92 2.59 -4.07
N ALA A 106 0.33 2.49 -2.87
CA ALA A 106 -1.12 2.40 -2.72
C ALA A 106 -1.84 3.64 -3.31
N ALA A 107 -1.32 4.85 -3.06
CA ALA A 107 -1.88 6.08 -3.63
C ALA A 107 -1.83 6.08 -5.17
N ALA A 108 -0.74 5.58 -5.77
CA ALA A 108 -0.63 5.42 -7.22
C ALA A 108 -1.63 4.41 -7.76
N ALA A 109 -1.79 3.26 -7.11
CA ALA A 109 -2.73 2.22 -7.49
C ALA A 109 -4.20 2.69 -7.40
N LEU A 110 -4.58 3.36 -6.31
CA LEU A 110 -5.92 3.94 -6.14
C LEU A 110 -6.22 4.99 -7.20
N ARG A 111 -5.25 5.86 -7.51
CA ARG A 111 -5.40 6.86 -8.57
C ARG A 111 -5.59 6.22 -9.94
N LEU A 112 -4.78 5.21 -10.29
CA LEU A 112 -4.92 4.47 -11.55
C LEU A 112 -6.26 3.73 -11.63
N GLY A 113 -6.69 3.09 -10.53
CA GLY A 113 -7.99 2.43 -10.45
C GLY A 113 -9.13 3.39 -10.77
N ARG A 114 -9.15 4.57 -10.12
CA ARG A 114 -10.12 5.63 -10.40
C ARG A 114 -10.06 6.14 -11.84
N GLU A 115 -8.86 6.41 -12.36
CA GLU A 115 -8.67 6.91 -13.74
C GLU A 115 -9.16 5.91 -14.79
N ARG A 116 -9.08 4.61 -14.50
CA ARG A 116 -9.45 3.51 -15.40
C ARG A 116 -10.86 2.96 -15.16
N GLY A 117 -11.59 3.51 -14.18
CA GLY A 117 -12.92 2.99 -13.78
C GLY A 117 -12.88 1.59 -13.15
N ILE A 118 -11.72 1.16 -12.64
CA ILE A 118 -11.55 -0.12 -11.96
C ILE A 118 -11.99 0.04 -10.49
N PRO A 119 -12.90 -0.81 -9.98
CA PRO A 119 -13.29 -0.81 -8.58
C PRO A 119 -12.08 -0.92 -7.64
N THR A 120 -12.10 -0.16 -6.55
CA THR A 120 -11.03 -0.15 -5.56
C THR A 120 -11.54 -0.41 -4.15
N LEU A 121 -10.73 -1.08 -3.34
CA LEU A 121 -10.93 -1.25 -1.91
C LEU A 121 -9.63 -0.92 -1.18
N HIS A 122 -9.73 -0.10 -0.14
CA HIS A 122 -8.61 0.36 0.65
C HIS A 122 -8.76 -0.15 2.08
N THR A 123 -7.74 -0.87 2.56
CA THR A 123 -7.69 -1.45 3.90
C THR A 123 -6.59 -0.77 4.70
N VAL A 124 -6.95 -0.21 5.85
CA VAL A 124 -6.04 0.49 6.75
C VAL A 124 -5.67 -0.41 7.92
N HIS A 125 -4.37 -0.61 8.16
CA HIS A 125 -3.85 -1.41 9.28
C HIS A 125 -3.25 -0.57 10.42
N THR A 126 -2.95 0.71 10.17
CA THR A 126 -2.11 1.56 11.03
C THR A 126 -2.87 2.71 11.70
N PHE A 127 -4.21 2.74 11.63
CA PHE A 127 -5.02 3.79 12.25
C PHE A 127 -4.75 3.97 13.76
N PHE A 128 -4.25 2.93 14.43
CA PHE A 128 -3.98 2.98 15.86
C PHE A 128 -2.53 3.36 16.22
N LEU A 129 -1.69 3.66 15.22
CA LEU A 129 -0.28 4.02 15.43
C LEU A 129 -0.17 5.25 16.33
N ARG A 130 0.74 5.18 17.31
CA ARG A 130 1.01 6.25 18.28
C ARG A 130 2.48 6.63 18.23
N GLY A 131 2.74 7.92 18.27
CA GLY A 131 4.09 8.46 18.38
C GLY A 131 4.52 8.68 19.83
N PRO A 132 5.82 8.89 20.08
CA PRO A 132 6.35 9.15 21.41
C PRO A 132 5.73 10.39 22.05
N ALA A 133 5.49 10.32 23.37
CA ALA A 133 5.15 11.42 24.29
C ALA A 133 5.25 12.84 23.70
N TRP A 134 6.51 13.20 23.53
CA TRP A 134 7.07 14.50 23.20
C TRP A 134 7.07 14.82 21.70
N GLY A 135 6.77 13.87 20.82
CA GLY A 135 6.96 13.99 19.36
C GLY A 135 5.99 14.92 18.62
N GLY A 136 5.18 15.71 19.33
CA GLY A 136 4.16 16.57 18.71
C GLY A 136 4.72 17.57 17.69
N PHE A 137 5.97 17.99 17.83
CA PHE A 137 6.64 18.89 16.89
C PHE A 137 7.02 18.23 15.56
N LEU A 138 7.04 16.89 15.48
CA LEU A 138 7.28 16.14 14.25
C LEU A 138 6.04 16.04 13.36
N ALA A 139 4.85 16.36 13.87
CA ALA A 139 3.58 16.24 13.14
C ALA A 139 3.57 16.97 11.78
N PRO A 140 4.08 18.22 11.66
CA PRO A 140 4.16 18.89 10.35
C PRO A 140 5.09 18.17 9.38
N ALA A 141 6.21 17.63 9.85
CA ALA A 141 7.15 16.90 9.01
C ALA A 141 6.55 15.59 8.49
N VAL A 142 5.88 14.81 9.35
CA VAL A 142 5.16 13.59 8.96
C VAL A 142 4.12 13.89 7.88
N THR A 143 3.31 14.94 8.09
CA THR A 143 2.27 15.37 7.16
C THR A 143 2.87 15.81 5.82
N ALA A 144 3.92 16.64 5.84
CA ALA A 144 4.59 17.11 4.64
C ALA A 144 5.26 15.98 3.84
N VAL A 145 5.90 15.02 4.53
CA VAL A 145 6.50 13.85 3.89
C VAL A 145 5.43 12.98 3.26
N HIS A 146 4.35 12.67 3.97
CA HIS A 146 3.23 11.88 3.42
C HIS A 146 2.68 12.53 2.15
N ARG A 147 2.35 13.83 2.21
CA ARG A 147 1.88 14.59 1.05
C ARG A 147 2.88 14.60 -0.11
N ALA A 148 4.18 14.75 0.16
CA ALA A 148 5.21 14.73 -0.87
C ALA A 148 5.36 13.34 -1.52
N MET A 149 5.08 12.27 -0.77
CA MET A 149 5.19 10.89 -1.24
C MET A 149 3.93 10.41 -1.98
N THR A 150 2.74 10.83 -1.56
CA THR A 150 1.46 10.35 -2.11
C THR A 150 0.81 11.34 -3.08
N GLY A 151 1.09 12.64 -2.92
CA GLY A 151 0.35 13.71 -3.59
C GLY A 151 -1.06 13.92 -3.06
N LEU A 152 -1.45 13.25 -1.98
CA LEU A 152 -2.77 13.35 -1.37
C LEU A 152 -2.88 14.59 -0.47
N PRO A 153 -4.08 15.19 -0.36
CA PRO A 153 -4.30 16.33 0.52
C PRO A 153 -4.27 15.90 1.99
N ASP A 154 -3.84 16.81 2.86
CA ASP A 154 -3.85 16.54 4.30
C ASP A 154 -5.28 16.65 4.85
N PRO A 155 -5.80 15.63 5.54
CA PRO A 155 -7.13 15.71 6.15
C PRO A 155 -7.14 16.75 7.26
N ARG A 156 -8.12 17.67 7.21
CA ARG A 156 -8.27 18.78 8.18
C ARG A 156 -8.98 18.37 9.47
N VAL A 157 -8.97 17.08 9.80
CA VAL A 157 -9.69 16.50 10.94
C VAL A 157 -8.70 16.18 12.07
N ARG A 158 -9.06 16.56 13.31
CA ARG A 158 -8.31 16.15 14.49
C ARG A 158 -8.81 14.79 14.98
N LEU A 159 -7.98 13.76 14.81
CA LEU A 159 -8.32 12.36 15.09
C LEU A 159 -7.77 11.86 16.44
N ALA A 160 -6.95 12.67 17.11
CA ALA A 160 -6.42 12.38 18.44
C ALA A 160 -6.11 13.68 19.22
N PRO A 161 -6.11 13.63 20.57
CA PRO A 161 -5.67 14.77 21.38
C PRO A 161 -4.22 15.17 21.09
N ARG A 162 -3.33 14.18 20.87
CA ARG A 162 -1.91 14.41 20.61
C ARG A 162 -1.66 14.68 19.13
N ARG A 163 -0.89 15.73 18.83
CA ARG A 163 -0.67 16.21 17.44
C ARG A 163 -0.03 15.16 16.54
N LEU A 164 0.99 14.45 17.04
CA LEU A 164 1.67 13.42 16.26
C LEU A 164 0.74 12.23 15.97
N ASP A 165 0.02 11.74 16.97
CA ASP A 165 -0.96 10.66 16.79
C ASP A 165 -2.05 11.06 15.79
N SER A 166 -2.51 12.31 15.83
CA SER A 166 -3.50 12.83 14.87
C SER A 166 -2.93 12.91 13.45
N ALA A 167 -1.67 13.30 13.29
CA ALA A 167 -1.01 13.34 11.98
C ALA A 167 -0.83 11.93 11.40
N LEU A 168 -0.36 10.98 12.22
CA LEU A 168 -0.19 9.58 11.81
C LEU A 168 -1.52 8.94 11.38
N ARG A 169 -2.60 9.20 12.12
CA ARG A 169 -3.96 8.79 11.74
C ARG A 169 -4.44 9.45 10.46
N GLY A 170 -4.12 10.73 10.29
CA GLY A 170 -4.49 11.49 9.10
C GLY A 170 -3.98 10.85 7.81
N MET A 171 -2.77 10.30 7.81
CA MET A 171 -2.19 9.63 6.64
C MET A 171 -3.07 8.50 6.09
N THR A 172 -3.84 7.85 6.97
CA THR A 172 -4.70 6.71 6.61
C THR A 172 -6.09 7.08 6.09
N LEU A 173 -6.46 8.36 6.12
CA LEU A 173 -7.77 8.85 5.67
C LEU A 173 -7.68 9.82 4.47
N ALA A 174 -6.48 9.96 3.89
CA ALA A 174 -6.17 10.94 2.84
C ALA A 174 -6.55 10.46 1.43
#